data_AF-A0A661DVT2-F1
#
_entry.id   AF-A0A661DVT2-F1
#
_cell.length_a   1.000
_cell.length_b   1.000
_cell.length_c   1.000
_cell.angle_alpha   90.00
_cell.angle_beta   90.00
_cell.angle_gamma   90.00
#
_symmetry.space_group_name_H-M   'P 1'
#
loop_
_entity.id
_entity.type
_entity.pdbx_description
1 polymer ?
#
loop_
_entity_poly.entity_id
_entity_poly.type
_entity_poly.pdbx_seq_one_letter_code
_entity_poly.pdbx_strand_id
1 'polypeptide(L)'
;MKIEFNPRNETEVLAVQKKVAEAVCKIQLNKAKKITTAALFERGGLSLNRAGINTLADAAKYTRLDFSKLKGIGPKVTNQISDELWKLNLDFAVPKRIAKKVTK
;
A
#
# COMPACT_ATOMS: atom_id res chain seq x y z
N MET A 1 23.32 -37.12 -24.08
CA MET A 1 22.04 -36.43 -24.35
C MET A 1 22.18 -35.00 -23.85
N LYS A 2 22.22 -34.01 -24.75
CA LYS A 2 22.16 -32.58 -24.39
C LYS A 2 20.69 -32.22 -24.27
N ILE A 3 20.23 -31.87 -23.08
CA ILE A 3 18.87 -31.36 -22.88
C ILE A 3 18.94 -29.88 -23.28
N GLU A 4 18.36 -29.56 -24.43
CA GLU A 4 18.25 -28.17 -24.91
C GLU A 4 17.26 -27.42 -24.01
N PHE A 5 17.77 -26.40 -23.33
CA PHE A 5 17.00 -25.51 -22.47
C PHE A 5 16.16 -24.59 -23.37
N ASN A 6 14.85 -24.79 -23.42
CA ASN A 6 13.94 -24.06 -24.31
C ASN A 6 13.42 -22.77 -23.62
N PRO A 7 13.85 -21.57 -24.04
CA PRO A 7 13.60 -20.31 -23.31
C PRO A 7 12.15 -19.80 -23.37
N ARG A 8 11.26 -20.47 -24.12
CA ARG A 8 9.84 -20.07 -24.26
C ARG A 8 9.02 -20.22 -22.96
N ASN A 9 9.40 -21.16 -22.09
CA ASN A 9 8.66 -21.45 -20.88
C ASN A 9 8.86 -20.38 -19.80
N GLU A 10 10.01 -19.69 -19.77
CA GLU A 10 10.28 -18.65 -18.77
C GLU A 10 9.37 -17.42 -18.96
N THR A 11 9.09 -17.03 -20.20
CA THR A 11 8.22 -15.89 -20.50
C THR A 11 6.77 -16.12 -20.07
N GLU A 12 6.26 -17.35 -20.20
CA GLU A 12 4.92 -17.70 -19.73
C GLU A 12 4.86 -17.77 -18.21
N VAL A 13 5.89 -18.33 -17.57
CA VAL A 13 6.00 -18.36 -16.10
C VAL A 13 6.08 -16.95 -15.53
N LEU A 14 6.87 -16.05 -16.13
CA LEU A 14 6.93 -14.64 -15.71
C LEU A 14 5.58 -13.91 -15.90
N ALA A 15 4.87 -14.17 -16.99
CA ALA A 15 3.57 -13.57 -17.25
C ALA A 15 2.48 -14.07 -16.27
N VAL A 16 2.52 -15.36 -15.94
CA VAL A 16 1.64 -15.95 -14.92
C VAL A 16 1.97 -15.38 -13.54
N GLN A 17 3.26 -15.27 -13.18
CA GLN A 17 3.65 -14.64 -11.91
C GLN A 17 3.19 -13.18 -11.82
N LYS A 18 3.32 -12.39 -12.90
CA LYS A 18 2.79 -11.01 -12.95
C LYS A 18 1.27 -10.96 -12.77
N LYS A 19 0.51 -11.84 -13.44
CA LYS A 19 -0.96 -11.91 -13.28
C LYS A 19 -1.37 -12.34 -11.88
N VAL A 20 -0.66 -13.31 -11.28
CA VAL A 20 -0.89 -13.75 -9.90
C VAL A 20 -0.59 -12.60 -8.92
N ALA A 21 0.51 -11.88 -9.10
CA ALA A 21 0.84 -10.71 -8.28
C ALA A 21 -0.23 -9.61 -8.39
N GLU A 22 -0.72 -9.30 -9.61
CA GLU A 22 -1.83 -8.35 -9.80
C GLU A 22 -3.13 -8.82 -9.14
N ALA A 23 -3.45 -10.12 -9.24
CA ALA A 23 -4.65 -10.68 -8.62
C ALA A 23 -4.57 -10.63 -7.08
N VAL A 24 -3.42 -11.00 -6.51
CA VAL A 24 -3.15 -10.90 -5.07
C VAL A 24 -3.26 -9.45 -4.60
N CYS A 25 -2.66 -8.51 -5.34
CA CYS A 25 -2.75 -7.09 -5.05
C CYS A 25 -4.20 -6.60 -5.07
N LYS A 26 -5.01 -7.00 -6.07
CA LYS A 26 -6.45 -6.67 -6.13
C LYS A 26 -7.24 -7.22 -4.95
N ILE A 27 -6.98 -8.47 -4.54
CA ILE A 27 -7.64 -9.09 -3.38
C ILE A 27 -7.30 -8.33 -2.09
N GLN A 28 -6.02 -7.99 -1.89
CA GLN A 28 -5.56 -7.20 -0.75
C GLN A 28 -6.18 -5.80 -0.73
N LEU A 29 -6.25 -5.15 -1.89
CA LEU A 29 -6.84 -3.81 -2.03
C LEU A 29 -8.36 -3.83 -1.75
N ASN A 30 -9.07 -4.89 -2.14
CA ASN A 30 -10.48 -5.08 -1.77
C ASN A 30 -10.66 -5.33 -0.26
N LYS A 31 -9.73 -6.02 0.38
CA LYS A 31 -9.70 -6.19 1.85
C LYS A 31 -9.45 -4.85 2.55
N ALA A 32 -8.50 -4.05 2.05
CA ALA A 32 -8.19 -2.70 2.53
C ALA A 32 -9.37 -1.72 2.39
N LYS A 33 -10.15 -1.83 1.30
CA LYS A 33 -11.36 -1.02 1.06
C LYS A 33 -12.49 -1.32 2.06
N LYS A 34 -12.59 -2.56 2.56
CA LYS A 34 -13.57 -2.93 3.58
C LYS A 34 -13.20 -2.45 4.98
N ILE A 35 -11.91 -2.24 5.24
CA ILE A 35 -11.43 -1.84 6.56
C ILE A 35 -11.50 -0.32 6.70
N THR A 36 -12.39 0.15 7.58
CA THR A 36 -12.53 1.57 7.87
C THR A 36 -11.51 2.01 8.90
N THR A 37 -10.88 3.15 8.65
CA THR A 37 -9.93 3.78 9.59
C THR A 37 -10.61 4.17 10.90
N ALA A 38 -11.91 4.51 10.86
CA ALA A 38 -12.70 4.82 12.04
C ALA A 38 -12.88 3.62 12.99
N ALA A 39 -13.00 2.40 12.47
CA ALA A 39 -13.15 1.19 13.28
C ALA A 39 -11.82 0.73 13.91
N LEU A 40 -10.69 1.06 13.28
CA LEU A 40 -9.36 0.68 13.76
C LEU A 40 -8.80 1.63 14.84
N PHE A 41 -9.24 2.89 14.85
CA PHE A 41 -8.59 3.93 15.65
C PHE A 41 -9.59 4.75 16.47
N GLU A 42 -9.69 4.50 17.77
CA GLU A 42 -10.64 5.20 18.66
C GLU A 42 -10.45 6.74 18.69
N ARG A 43 -9.20 7.23 18.62
CA ARG A 43 -8.89 8.68 18.61
C ARG A 43 -8.41 9.20 17.25
N GLY A 44 -7.68 8.36 16.51
CA GLY A 44 -7.20 8.70 15.17
C GLY A 44 -8.29 8.65 14.10
N GLY A 45 -9.30 7.80 14.28
CA GLY A 45 -10.34 7.52 13.30
C GLY A 45 -11.21 8.73 12.99
N LEU A 46 -11.55 9.53 14.00
CA LEU A 46 -12.28 10.79 13.83
C LEU A 46 -11.47 11.82 13.03
N SER A 47 -10.17 11.94 13.32
CA SER A 47 -9.25 12.85 12.61
C SER A 47 -9.05 12.41 11.15
N LEU A 48 -8.95 11.11 10.91
CA LEU A 48 -8.84 10.51 9.58
C LEU A 48 -10.12 10.74 8.76
N ASN A 49 -11.29 10.50 9.36
CA ASN A 49 -12.58 10.72 8.71
C ASN A 49 -12.78 12.21 8.35
N ARG A 50 -12.39 13.13 9.25
CA ARG A 50 -12.37 14.58 8.96
C ARG A 50 -11.44 14.97 7.81
N ALA A 51 -10.35 14.21 7.60
CA ALA A 51 -9.45 14.38 6.48
C ALA A 51 -9.93 13.68 5.19
N GLY A 52 -11.12 13.06 5.21
CA GLY A 52 -11.65 12.27 4.09
C GLY A 52 -10.95 10.92 3.90
N ILE A 53 -10.18 10.45 4.89
CA ILE A 53 -9.45 9.18 4.85
C ILE A 53 -10.29 8.12 5.55
N ASN A 54 -11.19 7.50 4.81
CA ASN A 54 -12.17 6.54 5.35
C ASN A 54 -11.66 5.10 5.33
N THR A 55 -10.73 4.79 4.43
CA THR A 55 -10.20 3.43 4.22
C THR A 55 -8.68 3.40 4.25
N LEU A 56 -8.11 2.22 4.51
CA LEU A 56 -6.64 2.02 4.41
C LEU A 56 -6.12 2.24 2.98
N ALA A 57 -6.94 1.93 1.97
CA ALA A 57 -6.58 2.20 0.57
C ALA A 57 -6.46 3.70 0.28
N ASP A 58 -7.28 4.54 0.93
CA ASP A 58 -7.13 5.98 0.84
C ASP A 58 -5.91 6.45 1.62
N ALA A 59 -5.65 5.87 2.80
CA ALA A 59 -4.46 6.19 3.59
C ALA A 59 -3.15 5.94 2.84
N ALA A 60 -3.07 4.87 2.03
CA ALA A 60 -1.91 4.55 1.20
C ALA A 60 -1.59 5.62 0.13
N LYS A 61 -2.56 6.47 -0.24
CA LYS A 61 -2.35 7.57 -1.20
C LYS A 61 -1.65 8.77 -0.56
N TYR A 62 -1.65 8.85 0.76
CA TYR A 62 -1.02 9.93 1.52
C TYR A 62 0.39 9.55 1.95
N THR A 63 1.24 10.55 2.10
CA THR A 63 2.58 10.35 2.64
C THR A 63 2.55 10.44 4.16
N ARG A 64 3.56 9.88 4.85
CA ARG A 64 3.72 10.07 6.32
C ARG A 64 3.72 11.55 6.74
N LEU A 65 4.25 12.43 5.90
CA LEU A 65 4.27 13.88 6.12
C LEU A 65 2.88 14.52 6.01
N ASP A 66 1.98 13.94 5.22
CA ASP A 66 0.61 14.43 5.14
C ASP A 66 -0.15 14.06 6.41
N PHE A 67 0.07 12.85 6.94
CA PHE A 67 -0.46 12.46 8.25
C PHE A 67 0.05 13.34 9.40
N SER A 68 1.32 13.77 9.37
CA SER A 68 1.84 14.67 10.42
C SER A 68 1.24 16.07 10.38
N LYS A 69 0.64 16.48 9.26
CA LYS A 69 -0.08 17.77 9.14
C LYS A 69 -1.53 17.69 9.61
N LEU A 70 -2.07 16.49 9.77
CA LEU A 70 -3.46 16.30 10.19
C LEU A 70 -3.58 16.54 11.70
N LYS A 71 -4.41 17.52 12.06
CA LYS A 71 -4.68 17.85 13.47
C LYS A 71 -5.32 16.65 14.17
N GLY A 72 -4.68 16.18 15.25
CA GLY A 72 -5.15 15.02 16.01
C GLY A 72 -4.62 13.68 15.53
N ILE A 73 -3.71 13.66 14.55
CA ILE A 73 -2.94 12.47 14.17
C ILE A 73 -1.51 12.65 14.67
N GLY A 74 -1.19 11.94 15.74
CA GLY A 74 0.16 11.88 16.29
C GLY A 74 0.95 10.71 15.70
N PRO A 75 2.27 10.65 15.98
CA PRO A 75 3.15 9.58 15.50
C PRO A 75 2.68 8.18 15.90
N LYS A 76 2.00 8.04 17.05
CA LYS A 76 1.37 6.77 17.46
C LYS A 76 0.34 6.28 16.45
N VAL A 77 -0.56 7.15 16.01
CA VAL A 77 -1.61 6.80 15.03
C VAL A 77 -0.99 6.53 13.67
N THR A 78 -0.01 7.34 13.25
CA THR A 78 0.70 7.14 11.99
C THR A 78 1.43 5.79 11.94
N ASN A 79 2.07 5.38 13.03
CA ASN A 79 2.73 4.07 13.12
C ASN A 79 1.72 2.94 13.04
N GLN A 80 0.58 3.03 13.75
CA GLN A 80 -0.44 1.99 13.65
C GLN A 80 -1.04 1.89 12.24
N ILE A 81 -1.24 3.02 11.53
CA ILE A 81 -1.64 2.99 10.12
C ILE A 81 -0.56 2.30 9.28
N SER A 82 0.72 2.58 9.56
CA SER A 82 1.85 1.92 8.89
C SER A 82 1.82 0.40 9.10
N ASP A 83 1.56 -0.05 10.32
CA ASP A 83 1.50 -1.48 10.65
C ASP A 83 0.32 -2.16 9.93
N GLU A 84 -0.85 -1.51 9.88
CA GLU A 84 -2.02 -2.01 9.16
C GLU A 84 -1.82 -2.01 7.64
N LEU A 85 -1.14 -1.01 7.09
CA LEU A 85 -0.72 -1.01 5.69
C LEU A 85 0.25 -2.17 5.41
N TRP A 86 1.23 -2.38 6.29
CA TRP A 86 2.21 -3.47 6.15
C TRP A 86 1.53 -4.84 6.18
N LYS A 87 0.54 -5.06 7.05
CA LYS A 87 -0.26 -6.30 7.08
C LYS A 87 -0.95 -6.59 5.74
N LEU A 88 -1.19 -5.56 4.94
CA LEU A 88 -1.79 -5.64 3.61
C LEU A 88 -0.75 -5.63 2.48
N ASN A 89 0.55 -5.70 2.80
CA ASN A 89 1.67 -5.46 1.87
C ASN A 89 1.54 -4.12 1.12
N LEU A 90 0.96 -3.12 1.78
CA LEU A 90 0.88 -1.75 1.31
C LEU A 90 1.85 -0.89 2.12
N ASP A 91 2.27 0.22 1.53
CA ASP A 91 3.06 1.23 2.21
C ASP A 91 2.48 2.61 1.90
N PHE A 92 2.92 3.62 2.64
CA PHE A 92 2.55 5.00 2.35
C PHE A 92 3.05 5.45 0.98
N ALA A 93 2.37 6.43 0.40
CA ALA A 93 2.85 7.04 -0.82
C ALA A 93 4.26 7.62 -0.62
N VAL A 94 5.13 7.38 -1.60
CA VAL A 94 6.47 7.96 -1.61
C VAL A 94 6.34 9.46 -1.93
N PRO A 95 6.94 10.36 -1.13
CA PRO A 95 6.91 11.79 -1.44
C PRO A 95 7.54 12.04 -2.81
N LYS A 96 6.82 12.75 -3.68
CA LYS A 96 7.20 13.05 -5.09
C LYS A 96 8.58 13.70 -5.27
N ARG A 97 9.25 14.13 -4.19
CA ARG A 97 10.62 14.67 -4.23
C ARG A 97 11.71 13.62 -4.43
N ILE A 98 11.45 12.33 -4.18
CA ILE A 98 12.44 11.25 -4.32
C ILE A 98 12.43 10.63 -5.74
N ALA A 99 11.31 10.73 -6.47
CA ALA A 99 11.14 10.10 -7.78
C ALA A 99 11.98 10.72 -8.92
N LYS A 100 12.75 11.80 -8.67
CA LYS A 100 13.58 12.47 -9.69
C LYS A 100 15.07 12.09 -9.66
N LYS A 101 15.50 11.12 -8.86
CA LYS A 101 16.92 10.73 -8.76
C LYS A 101 17.18 9.24 -9.00
N VAL A 102 16.56 8.61 -10.00
CA VAL A 102 17.07 7.34 -10.55
C VAL A 102 16.83 7.28 -12.06
N THR A 103 17.42 8.24 -12.77
CA THR A 103 17.72 8.11 -14.20
C THR A 103 19.01 8.87 -14.47
N LYS A 104 20.14 8.20 -14.26
CA LYS A 104 21.38 8.47 -14.98
C LYS A 104 22.11 7.15 -15.18
#